data_AF-A0A8S3IEA2-F1
#
_entry.id   AF-A0A8S3IEA2-F1
#
_cell.length_a   1.000
_cell.length_b   1.000
_cell.length_c   1.000
_cell.angle_alpha   90.00
_cell.angle_beta   90.00
_cell.angle_gamma   90.00
#
_symmetry.space_group_name_H-M   'P 1'
#
loop_
_entity.id
_entity.type
_entity.pdbx_description
1 polymer ?
#
loop_
_entity_poly.entity_id
_entity_poly.type
_entity_poly.pdbx_seq_one_letter_code
_entity_poly.pdbx_strand_id
1 'polypeptide(L)'
;MTCALVCYVLLGTPAGYTSARFYRMFGGKNWKKNVWMTAIVCPGAIFSIFLILNIVLWTNGSSSAIPFTTFLALLALWFCVSTPLVFLGVYRGFKNKPTEHPVRTNQIPRQVPDQAMCSRALPNIITGGILPFGCIFIQLFFILNSIWAHEYYYLFGFLLAVYIILILTCSETTIL
;
A
#
# COMPACT_ATOMS: atom_id res chain seq x y z
N MET A 1 1.16 -19.68 2.25
CA MET A 1 1.06 -18.95 0.96
C MET A 1 -0.38 -18.76 0.49
N THR A 2 -1.20 -19.82 0.42
CA THR A 2 -2.62 -19.73 0.02
C THR A 2 -3.46 -18.82 0.93
N CYS A 3 -3.33 -18.94 2.26
CA CYS A 3 -4.07 -18.08 3.21
C CYS A 3 -3.75 -16.59 3.00
N ALA A 4 -2.49 -16.24 2.75
CA ALA A 4 -2.09 -14.86 2.52
C ALA A 4 -2.71 -14.28 1.23
N LEU A 5 -2.78 -15.07 0.16
CA LEU A 5 -3.46 -14.68 -1.09
C LEU A 5 -4.96 -14.47 -0.88
N VAL A 6 -5.61 -15.35 -0.12
CA VAL A 6 -7.04 -15.21 0.21
C VAL A 6 -7.29 -13.95 1.04
N CYS A 7 -6.49 -13.72 2.08
CA CYS A 7 -6.57 -12.50 2.89
C CYS A 7 -6.38 -11.24 2.03
N TYR A 8 -5.41 -11.24 1.12
CA TYR A 8 -5.16 -10.12 0.21
C TYR A 8 -6.38 -9.81 -0.68
N VAL A 9 -7.00 -10.85 -1.26
CA VAL A 9 -8.20 -10.68 -2.09
C VAL A 9 -9.38 -10.16 -1.29
N LEU A 10 -9.62 -10.70 -0.09
CA LEU A 10 -10.71 -10.26 0.80
C LEU A 10 -10.55 -8.79 1.24
N LEU A 11 -9.30 -8.37 1.48
CA LEU A 11 -8.96 -6.98 1.79
C LEU A 11 -9.22 -6.00 0.63
N GLY A 12 -9.56 -6.47 -0.58
CA GLY A 12 -9.96 -5.63 -1.70
C GLY A 12 -11.21 -4.77 -1.42
N THR A 13 -12.19 -5.31 -0.68
CA THR A 13 -13.41 -4.56 -0.30
C THR A 13 -13.13 -3.40 0.67
N PRO A 14 -12.44 -3.58 1.81
CA PRO A 14 -12.10 -2.47 2.68
C PRO A 14 -11.17 -1.46 2.00
N ALA A 15 -10.22 -1.91 1.16
CA ALA A 15 -9.36 -1.02 0.38
C ALA A 15 -10.17 -0.12 -0.59
N GLY A 16 -11.13 -0.70 -1.31
CA GLY A 16 -12.03 0.07 -2.17
C GLY A 16 -12.91 1.05 -1.38
N TYR A 17 -13.40 0.64 -0.21
CA TYR A 17 -14.23 1.48 0.65
C TYR A 17 -13.48 2.69 1.19
N THR A 18 -12.29 2.49 1.76
CA THR A 18 -11.47 3.60 2.31
C THR A 18 -11.04 4.55 1.20
N SER A 19 -10.57 4.03 0.06
CA SER A 19 -10.23 4.84 -1.12
C SER A 19 -11.40 5.72 -1.57
N ALA A 20 -12.61 5.18 -1.65
CA ALA A 20 -13.80 5.94 -2.03
C ALA A 20 -14.13 7.06 -1.03
N ARG A 21 -13.96 6.82 0.27
CA ARG A 21 -14.17 7.82 1.32
C ARG A 21 -13.19 8.98 1.19
N PHE A 22 -11.90 8.68 1.03
CA PHE A 22 -10.87 9.71 0.83
C PHE A 22 -11.10 10.47 -0.48
N TYR A 23 -11.39 9.79 -1.58
CA TYR A 23 -11.62 10.46 -2.86
C TYR A 23 -12.84 11.39 -2.82
N ARG A 24 -13.92 11.01 -2.12
CA ARG A 24 -15.06 11.90 -1.87
C ARG A 24 -14.73 13.05 -0.93
N MET A 25 -13.86 12.82 0.06
CA MET A 25 -13.40 13.85 0.99
C MET A 25 -12.71 15.00 0.22
N PHE A 26 -11.89 14.68 -0.77
CA PHE A 26 -11.26 15.68 -1.66
C PHE A 26 -12.18 16.25 -2.76
N GLY A 27 -13.50 16.00 -2.71
CA GLY A 27 -14.46 16.52 -3.69
C GLY A 27 -14.52 15.75 -5.02
N GLY A 28 -13.89 14.58 -5.10
CA GLY A 28 -13.91 13.72 -6.28
C GLY A 28 -15.30 13.14 -6.59
N LYS A 29 -15.81 13.41 -7.80
CA LYS A 29 -17.13 12.93 -8.27
C LYS A 29 -17.04 11.66 -9.14
N ASN A 30 -15.88 11.40 -9.73
CA ASN A 30 -15.68 10.33 -10.72
C ASN A 30 -15.36 8.98 -10.08
N TRP A 31 -16.40 8.31 -9.57
CA TRP A 31 -16.27 7.02 -8.89
C TRP A 31 -15.67 5.91 -9.77
N LYS A 32 -16.01 5.87 -11.07
CA LYS A 32 -15.47 4.86 -12.02
C LYS A 32 -13.95 4.95 -12.15
N LYS A 33 -13.41 6.18 -12.27
CA LYS A 33 -11.96 6.41 -12.35
C LYS A 33 -11.27 5.99 -11.06
N ASN A 34 -11.90 6.27 -9.91
CA ASN A 34 -11.39 5.85 -8.61
C ASN A 34 -11.31 4.31 -8.51
N VAL A 35 -12.35 3.58 -8.94
CA VAL A 35 -12.30 2.10 -8.97
C VAL A 35 -11.10 1.59 -9.76
N TRP A 36 -10.95 2.05 -11.01
CA TRP A 36 -9.88 1.58 -11.89
C TRP A 36 -8.49 1.91 -11.36
N MET A 37 -8.29 3.11 -10.81
CA MET A 37 -7.02 3.49 -10.21
C MET A 37 -6.68 2.62 -8.99
N THR A 38 -7.64 2.39 -8.08
CA THR A 38 -7.42 1.57 -6.88
C THR A 38 -7.19 0.10 -7.22
N ALA A 39 -7.90 -0.42 -8.24
CA ALA A 39 -7.81 -1.82 -8.64
C ALA A 39 -6.57 -2.14 -9.48
N ILE A 40 -5.95 -1.16 -10.16
CA ILE A 40 -4.84 -1.40 -11.09
C ILE A 40 -3.49 -0.92 -10.56
N VAL A 41 -3.39 0.25 -9.92
CA VAL A 41 -2.09 0.91 -9.70
C VAL A 41 -1.14 0.06 -8.85
N CYS A 42 -1.55 -0.32 -7.64
CA CYS A 42 -0.72 -1.13 -6.74
C CYS A 42 -0.49 -2.56 -7.25
N PRO A 43 -1.52 -3.37 -7.54
CA PRO A 43 -1.32 -4.74 -8.01
C PRO A 43 -0.62 -4.78 -9.37
N GLY A 44 -0.86 -3.81 -10.25
CA GLY A 44 -0.21 -3.71 -11.56
C GLY A 44 1.28 -3.40 -11.46
N ALA A 45 1.70 -2.51 -10.55
CA ALA A 45 3.11 -2.25 -10.29
C ALA A 45 3.84 -3.49 -9.74
N ILE A 46 3.21 -4.21 -8.81
CA ILE A 46 3.77 -5.46 -8.26
C ILE A 46 3.85 -6.52 -9.37
N PHE A 47 2.79 -6.65 -10.17
CA PHE A 47 2.73 -7.60 -11.27
C PHE A 47 3.76 -7.30 -12.36
N SER A 48 4.03 -6.02 -12.68
CA SER A 48 5.06 -5.66 -13.66
C SER A 48 6.46 -6.02 -13.19
N ILE A 49 6.79 -5.77 -11.92
CA ILE A 49 8.09 -6.18 -11.34
C ILE A 49 8.20 -7.69 -11.37
N PHE A 50 7.15 -8.38 -10.93
CA PHE A 50 7.07 -9.84 -10.96
C PHE A 50 7.28 -10.40 -12.37
N LEU A 51 6.65 -9.81 -13.39
CA LEU A 51 6.75 -10.23 -14.79
C LEU A 51 8.19 -10.10 -15.30
N ILE A 52 8.85 -8.97 -15.02
CA ILE A 52 10.25 -8.75 -15.40
C ILE A 52 11.16 -9.82 -14.77
N LEU A 53 10.99 -10.06 -13.46
CA LEU A 53 11.75 -11.10 -12.75
C LEU A 53 11.45 -12.49 -13.32
N ASN A 54 10.21 -12.77 -13.70
CA ASN A 54 9.81 -14.06 -14.27
C ASN A 54 10.43 -14.30 -15.64
N ILE A 55 10.49 -13.29 -16.50
CA ILE A 55 11.18 -13.38 -17.80
C ILE A 55 12.65 -13.76 -17.59
N VAL A 56 13.34 -13.12 -16.64
CA VAL A 56 14.74 -13.45 -16.32
C VAL A 56 14.88 -14.89 -15.82
N LEU A 57 13.93 -15.39 -15.03
CA LEU A 57 13.95 -16.78 -14.57
C LEU A 57 13.72 -17.78 -15.71
N TRP A 58 12.83 -17.47 -16.66
CA TRP A 58 12.60 -18.30 -17.84
C TRP A 58 13.82 -18.36 -18.75
N THR A 59 14.51 -17.25 -19.00
CA THR A 59 15.72 -17.25 -19.85
C THR A 59 16.86 -18.08 -19.24
N ASN A 60 16.94 -18.15 -17.92
CA ASN A 60 17.91 -18.96 -17.20
C ASN A 60 17.47 -20.43 -16.99
N GLY A 61 16.31 -20.83 -17.50
CA GLY A 61 15.79 -22.20 -17.36
C GLY A 61 15.60 -22.64 -15.90
N SER A 62 15.38 -21.69 -14.99
CA SER A 62 15.37 -21.98 -13.56
C SER A 62 14.09 -22.70 -13.15
N SER A 63 14.18 -23.73 -12.30
CA SER A 63 13.01 -24.47 -11.77
C SER A 63 12.08 -23.61 -10.90
N SER A 64 12.56 -22.44 -10.46
CA SER A 64 11.77 -21.43 -9.74
C SER A 64 10.95 -20.53 -10.67
N ALA A 65 11.10 -20.68 -12.00
CA ALA A 65 10.28 -19.95 -12.96
C ALA A 65 8.84 -20.45 -12.88
N ILE A 66 7.90 -19.51 -12.93
CA ILE A 66 6.49 -19.80 -12.69
C ILE A 66 5.88 -20.23 -14.03
N PRO A 67 5.19 -21.38 -14.09
CA PRO A 67 4.64 -21.87 -15.34
C PRO A 67 3.54 -20.94 -15.86
N PHE A 68 3.33 -20.94 -17.19
CA PHE A 68 2.32 -20.07 -17.82
C PHE A 68 0.92 -20.24 -17.23
N THR A 69 0.55 -21.44 -16.78
CA THR A 69 -0.75 -21.73 -16.17
C THR A 69 -0.99 -20.95 -14.89
N THR A 70 0.01 -20.85 -14.01
CA THR A 70 -0.13 -20.10 -12.75
C THR A 70 -0.09 -18.60 -12.98
N PHE A 71 0.63 -18.13 -14.00
CA PHE A 71 0.54 -16.74 -14.46
C PHE A 71 -0.89 -16.38 -14.87
N LEU A 72 -1.54 -17.24 -15.67
CA LEU A 72 -2.93 -17.05 -16.07
C LEU A 72 -3.90 -17.11 -14.88
N ALA A 73 -3.66 -18.02 -13.92
CA ALA A 73 -4.46 -18.10 -12.70
C ALA A 73 -4.36 -16.84 -11.83
N LEU A 74 -3.17 -16.22 -11.72
CA LEU A 74 -2.99 -14.95 -11.00
C LEU A 74 -3.72 -13.81 -11.70
N LEU A 75 -3.66 -13.74 -13.03
CA LEU A 75 -4.43 -12.77 -13.81
C LEU A 75 -5.94 -12.95 -13.64
N ALA A 76 -6.43 -14.19 -13.71
CA ALA A 76 -7.83 -14.50 -13.48
C ALA A 76 -8.26 -14.12 -12.06
N LEU A 77 -7.45 -14.41 -11.04
CA LEU A 77 -7.75 -14.02 -9.66
C LEU A 77 -7.77 -12.50 -9.46
N TRP A 78 -6.86 -11.77 -10.11
CA TRP A 78 -6.85 -10.31 -10.09
C TRP A 78 -8.10 -9.74 -10.76
N PHE A 79 -8.35 -10.06 -12.02
CA PHE A 79 -9.47 -9.49 -12.78
C PHE A 79 -10.84 -10.04 -12.37
N CYS A 80 -11.00 -11.35 -12.16
CA CYS A 80 -12.30 -11.95 -11.86
C CYS A 80 -12.71 -11.87 -10.38
N VAL A 81 -11.77 -11.71 -9.44
CA VAL A 81 -12.10 -11.70 -8.00
C VAL A 81 -11.71 -10.39 -7.33
N SER A 82 -10.45 -9.97 -7.43
CA SER A 82 -10.00 -8.76 -6.73
C SER A 82 -10.67 -7.49 -7.27
N THR A 83 -10.73 -7.29 -8.60
CA THR A 83 -11.36 -6.08 -9.16
C THR A 83 -12.85 -5.92 -8.84
N PRO A 84 -13.72 -6.95 -8.91
CA PRO A 84 -15.12 -6.78 -8.51
C PRO A 84 -15.29 -6.56 -7.01
N LEU A 85 -14.43 -7.13 -6.17
CA LEU A 85 -14.44 -6.83 -4.72
C LEU A 85 -14.11 -5.36 -4.46
N VAL A 86 -13.09 -4.80 -5.13
CA VAL A 86 -12.76 -3.37 -5.03
C VAL A 86 -13.93 -2.50 -5.53
N PHE A 87 -14.56 -2.88 -6.65
CA PHE A 87 -15.74 -2.20 -7.17
C PHE A 87 -16.87 -2.15 -6.13
N LEU A 88 -17.16 -3.28 -5.47
CA LEU A 88 -18.19 -3.37 -4.43
C LEU A 88 -17.86 -2.47 -3.21
N GLY A 89 -16.59 -2.45 -2.80
CA GLY A 89 -16.10 -1.55 -1.75
C GLY A 89 -16.30 -0.08 -2.11
N VAL A 90 -15.88 0.33 -3.31
CA VAL A 90 -16.02 1.71 -3.78
C VAL A 90 -17.49 2.10 -3.92
N TYR A 91 -18.33 1.24 -4.47
CA TYR A 91 -19.76 1.49 -4.63
C TYR A 91 -20.43 1.76 -3.27
N ARG A 92 -20.13 0.94 -2.25
CA ARG A 92 -20.59 1.18 -0.87
C ARG A 92 -20.04 2.48 -0.28
N GLY A 93 -18.77 2.79 -0.53
CA GLY A 93 -18.13 4.02 -0.05
C GLY A 93 -18.75 5.30 -0.65
N PHE A 94 -19.12 5.26 -1.93
CA PHE A 94 -19.77 6.38 -2.61
C PHE A 94 -21.25 6.56 -2.25
N LYS A 95 -21.94 5.52 -1.77
CA LYS A 95 -23.32 5.65 -1.30
C LYS A 95 -23.41 6.45 0.01
N ASN A 96 -22.40 6.35 0.86
CA ASN A 96 -22.36 7.01 2.17
C ASN A 96 -22.00 8.49 2.05
N LYS A 97 -22.67 9.37 2.81
CA LYS A 97 -22.44 10.84 2.81
C LYS A 97 -20.94 11.19 2.97
N PRO A 98 -20.40 12.21 2.27
CA PRO A 98 -19.00 12.61 2.43
C PRO A 98 -18.67 12.89 3.90
N THR A 99 -17.45 12.56 4.34
CA THR A 99 -16.96 13.05 5.64
C THR A 99 -16.81 14.57 5.54
N GLU A 100 -17.53 15.31 6.37
CA GLU A 100 -17.36 16.76 6.48
C GLU A 100 -16.00 17.06 7.13
N HIS A 101 -15.30 18.06 6.60
CA HIS A 101 -14.06 18.50 7.23
C HIS A 101 -14.41 19.26 8.51
N PRO A 102 -13.65 19.10 9.60
CA PRO A 102 -13.92 19.76 10.87
C PRO A 102 -13.86 21.29 10.78
N VAL A 103 -13.35 21.83 9.67
CA VAL A 103 -13.23 23.26 9.41
C VAL A 103 -13.96 23.61 8.12
N ARG A 104 -14.77 24.67 8.16
CA ARG A 104 -15.34 25.28 6.96
C ARG A 104 -14.21 25.95 6.17
N THR A 105 -13.97 25.47 4.95
CA THR A 105 -13.02 26.10 4.03
C THR A 105 -13.59 27.43 3.54
N ASN A 106 -12.82 28.51 3.69
CA ASN A 106 -13.17 29.80 3.07
C ASN A 106 -12.86 29.74 1.56
N GLN A 107 -13.71 30.32 0.71
CA GLN A 107 -13.52 30.25 -0.76
C GLN A 107 -12.36 31.13 -1.24
N ILE A 108 -11.94 32.11 -0.44
CA ILE A 108 -10.79 32.96 -0.73
C ILE A 108 -9.55 32.26 -0.17
N PRO A 109 -8.57 31.85 -1.01
CA PRO A 109 -7.34 31.23 -0.53
C PRO A 109 -6.57 32.25 0.31
N ARG A 110 -6.39 31.95 1.60
CA ARG A 110 -5.53 32.76 2.46
C ARG A 110 -4.09 32.61 2.00
N GLN A 111 -3.31 33.69 2.10
CA GLN A 111 -1.87 33.61 1.91
C GLN A 111 -1.28 32.66 2.97
N VAL A 112 -0.53 31.66 2.52
CA VAL A 112 0.18 30.73 3.41
C VAL A 112 1.38 31.50 3.98
N PRO A 113 1.54 31.57 5.31
CA PRO A 113 2.69 32.24 5.91
C PRO A 113 3.99 31.56 5.48
N ASP A 114 5.09 32.31 5.43
CA ASP A 114 6.39 31.77 5.12
C ASP A 114 6.77 30.68 6.14
N GLN A 115 6.93 29.45 5.64
CA GLN A 115 7.28 28.30 6.45
C GLN A 115 8.75 28.40 6.92
N ALA A 116 8.99 28.12 8.20
CA ALA A 116 10.34 27.96 8.75
C ALA A 116 11.13 26.92 7.92
N MET A 117 12.46 27.07 7.85
CA MET A 117 13.33 26.20 7.05
C MET A 117 13.02 24.69 7.21
N CYS A 118 12.75 24.22 8.42
CA CYS A 118 12.43 22.81 8.70
C CYS A 118 11.01 22.37 8.27
N SER A 119 10.08 23.31 8.13
CA SER A 119 8.69 23.04 7.73
C SER A 119 8.50 23.03 6.20
N ARG A 120 9.57 23.34 5.45
CA ARG A 120 9.60 23.13 3.99
C ARG A 120 9.54 21.64 3.67
N ALA A 121 8.94 21.31 2.52
CA ALA A 121 8.66 19.93 2.12
C ALA A 121 9.88 19.00 2.16
N LEU A 122 11.02 19.41 1.59
CA LEU A 122 12.20 18.55 1.51
C LEU A 122 12.82 18.22 2.89
N PRO A 123 13.13 19.21 3.76
CA PRO A 123 13.61 18.93 5.12
C PRO A 123 12.63 18.10 5.96
N ASN A 124 11.31 18.36 5.81
CA ASN A 124 10.30 17.63 6.58
C ASN A 124 10.23 16.15 6.16
N ILE A 125 10.32 15.86 4.86
CA ILE A 125 10.34 14.47 4.35
C ILE A 125 11.55 13.71 4.88
N ILE A 126 12.74 14.33 4.88
CA ILE A 126 13.97 13.66 5.35
C ILE A 126 13.91 13.42 6.86
N THR A 127 13.49 14.42 7.63
CA THR A 127 13.45 14.34 9.10
C THR A 127 12.36 13.40 9.59
N GLY A 128 11.18 13.43 8.97
CA GLY A 128 10.07 12.51 9.27
C GLY A 128 10.37 11.07 8.84
N GLY A 129 11.08 10.89 7.71
CA GLY A 129 11.40 9.56 7.17
C GLY A 129 12.48 8.79 7.93
N ILE A 130 13.34 9.47 8.70
CA ILE A 130 14.48 8.82 9.36
C ILE A 130 14.05 7.88 10.49
N LEU A 131 12.97 8.22 11.19
CA LEU A 131 12.41 7.42 12.28
C LEU A 131 11.81 6.09 11.79
N PRO A 132 10.85 6.06 10.83
CA PRO A 132 10.34 4.79 10.30
C PRO A 132 11.42 4.00 9.55
N PHE A 133 12.39 4.68 8.91
CA PHE A 133 13.54 4.01 8.31
C PHE A 133 14.37 3.26 9.36
N GLY A 134 14.70 3.89 10.48
CA GLY A 134 15.42 3.25 11.59
C GLY A 134 14.68 2.03 12.15
N CYS A 135 13.36 2.15 12.34
CA CYS A 135 12.52 1.02 12.81
C CYS A 135 12.57 -0.19 11.86
N ILE A 136 12.53 0.04 10.55
CA ILE A 136 12.53 -1.03 9.54
C ILE A 136 13.95 -1.58 9.31
N PHE A 137 14.97 -0.73 9.32
CA PHE A 137 16.34 -1.08 8.95
C PHE A 137 16.91 -2.21 9.83
N ILE A 138 16.74 -2.10 11.14
CA ILE A 138 17.22 -3.11 12.10
C ILE A 138 16.54 -4.46 11.81
N GLN A 139 15.24 -4.45 11.52
CA GLN A 139 14.47 -5.66 11.24
C GLN A 139 14.90 -6.32 9.92
N LEU A 140 15.07 -5.52 8.86
CA LEU A 140 15.58 -5.98 7.57
C LEU A 140 16.98 -6.61 7.72
N PHE A 141 17.86 -5.98 8.50
CA PHE A 141 19.19 -6.52 8.76
C PHE A 141 19.14 -7.92 9.40
N PHE A 142 18.33 -8.10 10.45
CA PHE A 142 18.18 -9.42 11.08
C PHE A 142 17.58 -10.47 10.14
N ILE A 143 16.57 -10.10 9.36
CA ILE A 143 15.96 -11.02 8.40
C ILE A 143 16.96 -11.44 7.31
N LEU A 144 17.70 -10.47 6.75
CA LEU A 144 18.71 -10.74 5.73
C LEU A 144 19.84 -11.61 6.28
N ASN A 145 20.28 -11.37 7.51
CA ASN A 145 21.30 -12.19 8.17
C ASN A 145 20.80 -13.62 8.39
N SER A 146 19.55 -13.81 8.85
CA SER A 146 18.95 -15.15 8.97
C SER A 146 18.84 -15.87 7.62
N ILE A 147 18.43 -15.17 6.55
CA ILE A 147 18.37 -15.74 5.20
C ILE A 147 19.75 -16.18 4.72
N TRP A 148 20.79 -15.36 4.96
CA TRP A 148 22.15 -15.67 4.54
C TRP A 148 22.78 -16.79 5.36
N ALA A 149 22.45 -16.87 6.65
CA ALA A 149 22.86 -17.96 7.53
C ALA A 149 22.06 -19.26 7.30
N HIS A 150 21.04 -19.25 6.41
CA HIS A 150 20.10 -20.35 6.21
C HIS A 150 19.37 -20.82 7.48
N GLU A 151 19.27 -19.92 8.48
CA GLU A 151 18.61 -20.17 9.76
C GLU A 151 17.19 -19.59 9.75
N TYR A 152 16.26 -20.30 10.39
CA TYR A 152 14.89 -19.80 10.50
C TYR A 152 14.82 -18.61 11.45
N TYR A 153 14.13 -17.55 11.06
CA TYR A 153 13.91 -16.38 11.92
C TYR A 153 12.82 -16.69 12.96
N TYR A 154 13.22 -17.01 14.20
CA TYR A 154 12.29 -17.45 15.27
C TYR A 154 11.60 -16.30 16.03
N LEU A 155 11.99 -15.05 15.79
CA LEU A 155 11.54 -13.87 16.55
C LEU A 155 10.25 -13.23 15.97
N PHE A 156 9.23 -14.05 15.65
CA PHE A 156 7.98 -13.54 15.08
C PHE A 156 7.22 -12.56 16.00
N GLY A 157 7.26 -12.76 17.32
CA GLY A 157 6.63 -11.85 18.29
C GLY A 157 7.30 -10.48 18.34
N PHE A 158 8.62 -10.44 18.22
CA PHE A 158 9.37 -9.20 18.13
C PHE A 158 9.07 -8.45 16.81
N LEU A 159 8.97 -9.18 15.69
CA LEU A 159 8.59 -8.61 14.40
C LEU A 159 7.20 -7.96 14.44
N LEU A 160 6.23 -8.57 15.13
CA LEU A 160 4.92 -7.99 15.34
C LEU A 160 4.99 -6.71 16.19
N ALA A 161 5.78 -6.70 17.26
CA ALA A 161 5.95 -5.50 18.09
C ALA A 161 6.57 -4.33 17.29
N VAL A 162 7.61 -4.61 16.49
CA VAL A 162 8.25 -3.61 15.61
C VAL A 162 7.27 -3.11 14.54
N TYR A 163 6.42 -3.99 14.00
CA TYR A 163 5.36 -3.59 13.07
C TYR A 163 4.35 -2.61 13.70
N ILE A 164 3.99 -2.81 14.98
CA ILE A 164 3.12 -1.87 15.72
C ILE A 164 3.85 -0.52 15.91
N ILE A 165 5.11 -0.56 16.34
CA ILE A 165 5.92 0.67 16.50
C ILE A 165 6.02 1.43 15.18
N LEU A 166 6.20 0.72 14.07
CA LEU A 166 6.22 1.32 12.73
C LEU A 166 4.91 2.04 12.42
N ILE A 167 3.75 1.42 12.69
CA ILE A 167 2.44 2.06 12.48
C ILE A 167 2.34 3.35 13.31
N LEU A 168 2.75 3.32 14.58
CA LEU A 168 2.72 4.48 15.46
C LEU A 168 3.65 5.59 14.96
N THR A 169 4.87 5.27 14.59
CA THR A 169 5.82 6.25 14.04
C THR A 169 5.32 6.86 12.73
N CYS A 170 4.70 6.06 11.86
CA CYS A 170 4.07 6.56 10.63
C CYS A 170 2.86 7.47 10.92
N SER A 171 2.06 7.17 11.95
CA SER A 171 0.95 8.07 12.32
C SER A 171 1.45 9.39 12.90
N GLU A 172 2.45 9.36 13.78
CA GLU A 172 3.04 10.58 14.37
C GLU A 172 3.67 11.47 13.30
N THR A 173 4.42 10.89 12.37
CA THR A 173 5.05 11.64 11.26
C THR A 173 4.05 12.19 10.25
N THR A 174 2.82 11.67 10.21
CA THR A 174 1.74 12.23 9.36
C THR A 174 1.06 13.43 10.01
N ILE A 175 1.05 13.50 11.35
CA ILE A 175 0.45 14.59 12.12
C ILE A 175 1.38 15.81 12.17
N LEU A 176 2.69 15.57 12.12
CA LEU A 176 3.77 16.55 12.29
C LEU A 176 4.10 17.30 10.98
#